data_AF-A0A520WBG8-F1
#
_entry.id   AF-A0A520WBG8-F1
#
_cell.length_a   1.000
_cell.length_b   1.000
_cell.length_c   1.000
_cell.angle_alpha   90.00
_cell.angle_beta   90.00
_cell.angle_gamma   90.00
#
_symmetry.space_group_name_H-M   'P 1'
#
loop_
_entity.id
_entity.type
_entity.pdbx_description
1 polymer ?
#
loop_
_entity_poly.entity_id
_entity_poly.type
_entity_poly.pdbx_seq_one_letter_code
_entity_poly.pdbx_strand_id
1 'polypeptide(L)'
;MTNSLSNTNKSMFLNTPPVIIRDLRKDLDLNGIIVSCSNTVIKNNEEESISIFIGHGAGDKKYGGSAHDLETYDYHFISGKKHLHKIKDVGIHIDDEKLIKIGYPKFDEYFNNQINKDKYLKYLGIKDTTRKNILYAPTWEWGDGTLKRFGKKFCREISNEHNLIIRPHFEDRNHIVKLKTWARFNGLQHVYFSNPAKIIKNNSMYDFAISDLLISDTSSINYEYLITRKPIIIVDNNYDELHEMPSDLNILDIVQKYNGNKDNISLMIENELSNNNYEQYNTMLHNCFYFNDGKSAERASDFIQSLTI
;
A
#
# COMPACT_ATOMS: atom_id res chain seq x y z
N MET A 1 -13.30 7.35 34.00
CA MET A 1 -13.03 6.24 34.93
C MET A 1 -13.23 4.93 34.18
N THR A 2 -12.26 4.02 34.27
CA THR A 2 -12.28 2.60 33.85
C THR A 2 -12.77 2.27 32.43
N ASN A 3 -11.80 2.05 31.53
CA ASN A 3 -11.95 1.16 30.38
C ASN A 3 -12.45 -0.20 30.86
N SER A 4 -13.73 -0.49 30.65
CA SER A 4 -14.25 -1.85 30.74
C SER A 4 -14.53 -2.37 29.34
N LEU A 5 -13.48 -2.78 28.64
CA LEU A 5 -13.55 -4.10 28.01
C LEU A 5 -13.75 -5.06 29.19
N SER A 6 -15.01 -5.33 29.50
CA SER A 6 -15.33 -6.34 30.49
C SER A 6 -14.68 -7.64 30.02
N ASN A 7 -13.69 -8.07 30.79
CA ASN A 7 -13.18 -9.43 30.83
C ASN A 7 -14.37 -10.35 31.17
N THR A 8 -15.23 -10.59 30.20
CA THR A 8 -16.05 -11.78 30.19
C THR A 8 -15.13 -12.89 29.74
N ASN A 9 -14.86 -13.82 30.67
CA ASN A 9 -14.07 -15.03 30.49
C ASN A 9 -14.64 -15.92 29.37
N LYS A 10 -14.52 -15.50 28.11
CA LYS A 10 -14.48 -16.38 26.96
C LYS A 10 -13.02 -16.42 26.54
N SER A 11 -12.43 -17.61 26.64
CA SER A 11 -11.15 -17.92 26.01
C SER A 11 -11.18 -17.44 24.55
N MET A 12 -10.67 -16.24 24.30
CA MET A 12 -10.43 -15.75 22.95
C MET A 12 -9.15 -16.42 22.50
N PHE A 13 -9.25 -17.32 21.52
CA PHE A 13 -8.08 -17.88 20.86
C PHE A 13 -7.23 -16.71 20.32
N LEU A 14 -6.04 -16.52 20.90
CA LEU A 14 -5.05 -15.48 20.53
C LEU A 14 -5.44 -14.00 20.78
N ASN A 15 -6.30 -13.66 21.75
CA ASN A 15 -6.74 -12.26 21.99
C ASN A 15 -7.35 -11.58 20.74
N THR A 16 -7.91 -12.35 19.81
CA THR A 16 -8.53 -11.79 18.60
C THR A 16 -9.86 -11.14 19.00
N PRO A 17 -10.10 -9.85 18.69
CA PRO A 17 -11.39 -9.22 18.94
C PRO A 17 -12.54 -9.98 18.26
N PRO A 18 -13.78 -9.91 18.79
CA PRO A 18 -14.93 -10.51 18.14
C PRO A 18 -15.12 -9.94 16.74
N VAL A 19 -15.26 -10.82 15.74
CA VAL A 19 -15.59 -10.41 14.36
C VAL A 19 -17.11 -10.29 14.24
N ILE A 20 -17.57 -9.10 13.86
CA ILE A 20 -18.97 -8.81 13.60
C ILE A 20 -19.14 -8.59 12.10
N ILE A 21 -20.10 -9.28 11.48
CA ILE A 21 -20.44 -9.11 10.06
C ILE A 21 -21.75 -8.33 9.98
N ARG A 22 -21.75 -7.26 9.17
CA ARG A 22 -22.91 -6.41 8.88
C ARG A 22 -23.03 -6.18 7.38
N ASP A 23 -24.27 -5.94 6.94
CA ASP A 23 -24.58 -5.58 5.56
C ASP A 23 -24.62 -4.05 5.45
N LEU A 24 -23.62 -3.45 4.78
CA LEU A 24 -23.49 -2.00 4.64
C LEU A 24 -24.66 -1.34 3.87
N ARG A 25 -25.53 -2.13 3.23
CA ARG A 25 -26.74 -1.62 2.56
C ARG A 25 -27.86 -1.27 3.55
N LYS A 26 -27.77 -1.76 4.78
CA LYS A 26 -28.74 -1.55 5.87
C LYS A 26 -28.18 -0.60 6.91
N ASP A 27 -29.06 -0.09 7.76
CA ASP A 27 -28.66 0.69 8.93
C ASP A 27 -27.81 -0.18 9.87
N LEU A 28 -26.75 0.42 10.40
CA LEU A 28 -25.77 -0.25 11.26
C LEU A 28 -26.15 -0.04 12.73
N ASP A 29 -26.33 -1.15 13.45
CA ASP A 29 -26.50 -1.23 14.90
C ASP A 29 -25.15 -1.22 15.63
N LEU A 30 -24.31 -0.23 15.33
CA LEU A 30 -22.96 -0.11 15.89
C LEU A 30 -22.85 1.19 16.68
N ASN A 31 -22.37 1.09 17.91
CA ASN A 31 -22.12 2.23 18.79
C ASN A 31 -20.60 2.43 18.92
N GLY A 32 -20.13 3.68 18.94
CA GLY A 32 -18.70 3.99 19.04
C GLY A 32 -18.11 4.62 17.78
N ILE A 33 -16.80 4.45 17.60
CA ILE A 33 -16.09 4.97 16.42
C ILE A 33 -15.99 3.90 15.33
N ILE A 34 -16.39 4.25 14.12
CA ILE A 34 -16.33 3.39 12.93
C ILE A 34 -15.26 3.92 11.98
N VAL A 35 -14.12 3.23 11.87
CA VAL A 35 -13.05 3.60 10.93
C VAL A 35 -13.19 2.79 9.64
N SER A 36 -13.36 3.46 8.50
CA SER A 36 -13.56 2.85 7.18
C SER A 36 -12.40 3.11 6.22
N CYS A 37 -11.92 2.06 5.57
CA CYS A 37 -10.90 2.15 4.50
C CYS A 37 -11.51 2.22 3.10
N SER A 38 -12.84 2.19 2.99
CA SER A 38 -13.56 2.07 1.72
C SER A 38 -14.37 3.33 1.45
N ASN A 39 -14.37 3.79 0.19
CA ASN A 39 -15.26 4.85 -0.25
C ASN A 39 -16.69 4.29 -0.37
N THR A 40 -17.44 4.35 0.72
CA THR A 40 -18.81 3.84 0.81
C THR A 40 -19.56 4.57 1.91
N VAL A 41 -20.85 4.77 1.74
CA VAL A 41 -21.71 5.36 2.77
C VAL A 41 -21.80 4.44 3.98
N ILE A 42 -21.54 4.99 5.17
CA ILE A 42 -21.76 4.31 6.45
C ILE A 42 -23.12 4.76 6.98
N LYS A 43 -24.09 3.85 7.01
CA LYS A 43 -25.45 4.14 7.52
C LYS A 43 -25.51 3.95 9.03
N ASN A 44 -24.75 4.73 9.78
CA ASN A 44 -24.69 4.64 11.24
C ASN A 44 -25.66 5.63 11.92
N ASN A 45 -26.01 5.37 13.18
CA ASN A 45 -26.75 6.31 14.00
C ASN A 45 -25.79 7.40 14.51
N GLU A 46 -25.92 8.62 14.00
CA GLU A 46 -25.06 9.77 14.35
C GLU A 46 -25.14 10.16 15.83
N GLU A 47 -26.19 9.77 16.57
CA GLU A 47 -26.29 9.98 18.02
C GLU A 47 -25.50 8.96 18.85
N GLU A 48 -25.16 7.80 18.27
CA GLU A 48 -24.54 6.68 18.98
C GLU A 48 -23.15 6.33 18.43
N SER A 49 -22.76 6.94 17.31
CA SER A 49 -21.53 6.59 16.60
C SER A 49 -21.00 7.70 15.71
N ILE A 50 -19.68 7.69 15.53
CA ILE A 50 -18.95 8.62 14.65
C ILE A 50 -18.19 7.80 13.61
N SER A 51 -18.30 8.21 12.36
CA SER A 51 -17.66 7.60 11.20
C SER A 51 -16.39 8.36 10.80
N ILE A 52 -15.30 7.63 10.56
CA ILE A 52 -14.01 8.19 10.15
C ILE A 52 -13.51 7.48 8.90
N PHE A 53 -13.30 8.23 7.82
CA PHE A 53 -12.65 7.70 6.62
C PHE A 53 -11.13 7.75 6.76
N ILE A 54 -10.43 6.64 6.48
CA ILE A 54 -8.94 6.61 6.43
C ILE A 54 -8.42 6.29 5.01
N GLY A 55 -9.26 5.69 4.16
CA GLY A 55 -8.87 5.22 2.83
C GLY A 55 -7.90 4.03 2.85
N HIS A 56 -7.59 3.49 1.68
CA HIS A 56 -6.79 2.25 1.55
C HIS A 56 -5.46 2.41 0.80
N GLY A 57 -5.17 3.57 0.20
CA GLY A 57 -3.95 3.74 -0.58
C GLY A 57 -3.72 5.15 -1.11
N ALA A 58 -2.45 5.48 -1.34
CA ALA A 58 -1.99 6.77 -1.88
C ALA A 58 -1.79 6.77 -3.41
N GLY A 59 -2.39 5.82 -4.13
CA GLY A 59 -2.26 5.71 -5.59
C GLY A 59 -3.09 6.75 -6.35
N ASP A 60 -2.83 6.83 -7.66
CA ASP A 60 -3.46 7.81 -8.54
C ASP A 60 -4.83 7.38 -9.09
N LYS A 61 -5.23 6.12 -8.89
CA LYS A 61 -6.56 5.66 -9.28
C LYS A 61 -7.64 6.46 -8.55
N LYS A 62 -8.66 6.87 -9.30
CA LYS A 62 -9.85 7.53 -8.74
C LYS A 62 -10.55 6.63 -7.72
N TYR A 63 -11.27 7.24 -6.80
CA TYR A 63 -12.11 6.51 -5.85
C TYR A 63 -13.13 5.66 -6.61
N GLY A 64 -13.27 4.40 -6.24
CA GLY A 64 -14.35 3.56 -6.75
C GLY A 64 -15.70 4.04 -6.20
N GLY A 65 -16.75 3.91 -6.99
CA GLY A 65 -18.09 4.38 -6.62
C GLY A 65 -18.24 5.89 -6.76
N SER A 66 -19.22 6.46 -6.05
CA SER A 66 -19.44 7.91 -6.05
C SER A 66 -18.42 8.59 -5.13
N ALA A 67 -17.73 9.62 -5.60
CA ALA A 67 -16.85 10.42 -4.75
C ALA A 67 -17.61 11.14 -3.62
N HIS A 68 -18.90 11.43 -3.82
CA HIS A 68 -19.77 12.06 -2.82
C HIS A 68 -20.00 11.19 -1.58
N ASP A 69 -19.73 9.88 -1.65
CA ASP A 69 -19.80 9.02 -0.46
C ASP A 69 -18.80 9.48 0.62
N LEU A 70 -17.69 10.15 0.24
CA LEU A 70 -16.73 10.73 1.16
C LEU A 70 -17.32 11.86 2.03
N GLU A 71 -18.32 12.58 1.53
CA GLU A 71 -18.96 13.70 2.25
C GLU A 71 -19.84 13.21 3.41
N THR A 72 -20.17 11.92 3.43
CA THR A 72 -21.03 11.31 4.45
C THR A 72 -20.31 10.98 5.75
N TYR A 73 -18.98 11.07 5.77
CA TYR A 73 -18.19 10.80 6.97
C TYR A 73 -18.10 12.02 7.90
N ASP A 74 -18.10 11.77 9.20
CA ASP A 74 -17.93 12.82 10.22
C ASP A 74 -16.51 13.40 10.18
N TYR A 75 -15.51 12.54 10.05
CA TYR A 75 -14.10 12.93 9.97
C TYR A 75 -13.33 12.14 8.90
N HIS A 76 -12.21 12.72 8.48
CA HIS A 76 -11.27 12.13 7.53
C HIS A 76 -9.86 12.13 8.12
N PHE A 77 -9.26 10.95 8.17
CA PHE A 77 -7.85 10.77 8.46
C PHE A 77 -7.01 11.00 7.22
N ILE A 78 -6.29 12.13 7.22
CA ILE A 78 -5.52 12.63 6.09
C ILE A 78 -4.05 12.26 6.25
N SER A 79 -3.55 11.57 5.22
CA SER A 79 -2.17 11.07 5.18
C SER A 79 -1.15 12.08 4.67
N GLY A 80 -1.59 13.10 3.94
CA GLY A 80 -0.71 14.08 3.33
C GLY A 80 -1.37 14.97 2.30
N LYS A 81 -0.59 15.86 1.68
CA LYS A 81 -1.08 16.80 0.66
C LYS A 81 -1.64 16.08 -0.56
N LYS A 82 -1.08 14.93 -0.93
CA LYS A 82 -1.59 14.12 -2.04
C LYS A 82 -3.02 13.63 -1.78
N HIS A 83 -3.32 13.20 -0.56
CA HIS A 83 -4.67 12.77 -0.18
C HIS A 83 -5.67 13.94 -0.32
N LEU A 84 -5.33 15.12 0.21
CA LEU A 84 -6.16 16.32 0.04
C LEU A 84 -6.38 16.69 -1.42
N HIS A 85 -5.33 16.63 -2.24
CA HIS A 85 -5.44 16.92 -3.67
C HIS A 85 -6.39 15.93 -4.36
N LYS A 86 -6.32 14.64 -4.04
CA LYS A 86 -7.24 13.64 -4.60
C LYS A 86 -8.71 13.95 -4.31
N ILE A 87 -9.03 14.41 -3.10
CA ILE A 87 -10.40 14.80 -2.71
C ILE A 87 -10.85 15.99 -3.56
N LYS A 88 -10.01 17.02 -3.68
CA LYS A 88 -10.29 18.21 -4.49
C LYS A 88 -10.44 17.90 -5.98
N ASP A 89 -9.61 17.02 -6.52
CA ASP A 89 -9.60 16.63 -7.93
C ASP A 89 -10.92 15.99 -8.38
N VAL A 90 -11.60 15.26 -7.50
CA VAL A 90 -12.93 14.70 -7.77
C VAL A 90 -14.08 15.66 -7.46
N GLY A 91 -13.78 16.94 -7.22
CA GLY A 91 -14.76 18.00 -7.02
C GLY A 91 -15.43 17.99 -5.65
N ILE A 92 -14.87 17.25 -4.68
CA ILE A 92 -15.42 17.16 -3.32
C ILE A 92 -14.77 18.22 -2.43
N HIS A 93 -15.59 18.85 -1.59
CA HIS A 93 -15.14 19.77 -0.56
C HIS A 93 -15.53 19.21 0.81
N ILE A 94 -14.58 19.19 1.74
CA ILE A 94 -14.77 18.72 3.11
C ILE A 94 -14.23 19.82 4.01
N ASP A 95 -15.02 20.23 4.99
CA ASP A 95 -14.66 21.30 5.92
C ASP A 95 -13.35 20.96 6.65
N ASP A 96 -12.48 21.97 6.82
CA ASP A 96 -11.14 21.78 7.38
C ASP A 96 -11.15 21.14 8.78
N GLU A 97 -12.19 21.41 9.58
CA GLU A 97 -12.42 20.80 10.90
C GLU A 97 -12.67 19.29 10.87
N LYS A 98 -13.14 18.76 9.74
CA LYS A 98 -13.30 17.32 9.50
C LYS A 98 -12.02 16.66 9.01
N LEU A 99 -11.01 17.42 8.58
CA LEU A 99 -9.78 16.92 7.95
C LEU A 99 -8.64 16.76 8.97
N ILE A 100 -8.55 15.59 9.60
CA ILE A 100 -7.58 15.32 10.65
C ILE A 100 -6.26 14.81 10.06
N LYS A 101 -5.22 15.62 10.14
CA LYS A 101 -3.88 15.30 9.62
C LYS A 101 -3.18 14.32 10.56
N ILE A 102 -3.12 13.05 10.16
CA ILE A 102 -2.50 11.99 10.98
C ILE A 102 -1.18 11.46 10.39
N GLY A 103 -0.91 11.67 9.09
CA GLY A 103 0.18 10.96 8.41
C GLY A 103 -0.27 9.57 7.95
N TYR A 104 0.66 8.65 7.71
CA TYR A 104 0.31 7.35 7.14
C TYR A 104 0.68 6.19 8.07
N PRO A 105 -0.28 5.63 8.85
CA PRO A 105 -0.02 4.58 9.84
C PRO A 105 0.73 3.35 9.33
N LYS A 106 0.61 3.03 8.03
CA LYS A 106 1.37 1.94 7.40
C LYS A 106 2.88 2.16 7.44
N PHE A 107 3.35 3.41 7.55
CA PHE A 107 4.78 3.73 7.64
C PHE A 107 5.35 3.58 9.06
N ASP A 108 4.49 3.47 10.09
CA ASP A 108 4.97 3.54 11.46
C ASP A 108 5.90 2.36 11.81
N GLU A 109 5.54 1.14 11.38
CA GLU A 109 6.36 -0.06 11.60
C GLU A 109 7.73 0.07 10.90
N TYR A 110 7.77 0.69 9.73
CA TYR A 110 8.99 0.91 8.96
C TYR A 110 9.91 1.93 9.66
N PHE A 111 9.37 3.06 10.11
CA PHE A 111 10.15 4.10 10.81
C PHE A 111 10.65 3.66 12.17
N ASN A 112 9.83 2.92 12.92
CA ASN A 112 10.16 2.46 14.25
C ASN A 112 11.13 1.26 14.25
N ASN A 113 11.69 0.88 13.10
CA ASN A 113 12.60 -0.26 12.93
C ASN A 113 12.04 -1.58 13.52
N GLN A 114 10.72 -1.77 13.43
CA GLN A 114 10.04 -2.95 13.95
C GLN A 114 10.12 -4.16 12.99
N ILE A 115 10.66 -3.94 11.79
CA ILE A 115 10.78 -4.96 10.74
C ILE A 115 12.13 -5.70 10.86
N ASN A 116 12.06 -6.97 11.25
CA ASN A 116 13.24 -7.85 11.25
C ASN A 116 13.50 -8.39 9.83
N LYS A 117 14.44 -7.73 9.13
CA LYS A 117 14.81 -8.04 7.73
C LYS A 117 15.35 -9.47 7.56
N ASP A 118 16.24 -9.93 8.45
CA ASP A 118 16.85 -11.26 8.35
C ASP A 118 15.82 -12.38 8.50
N LYS A 119 14.90 -12.23 9.46
CA LYS A 119 13.77 -13.14 9.66
C LYS A 119 12.89 -13.17 8.40
N TYR A 120 12.68 -12.02 7.76
CA TYR A 120 11.85 -11.94 6.56
C TYR A 120 12.52 -12.53 5.32
N LEU A 121 13.81 -12.27 5.10
CA LEU A 121 14.63 -12.92 4.07
C LEU A 121 14.56 -14.45 4.20
N LYS A 122 14.75 -14.96 5.42
CA LYS A 122 14.62 -16.40 5.72
C LYS A 122 13.22 -16.94 5.46
N TYR A 123 12.18 -16.17 5.80
CA TYR A 123 10.79 -16.54 5.55
C TYR A 123 10.48 -16.69 4.05
N LEU A 124 10.98 -15.76 3.21
CA LEU A 124 10.85 -15.86 1.75
C LEU A 124 11.73 -16.95 1.14
N GLY A 125 12.74 -17.42 1.88
CA GLY A 125 13.69 -18.44 1.44
C GLY A 125 14.82 -17.86 0.58
N ILE A 126 15.08 -16.55 0.68
CA ILE A 126 16.21 -15.90 -0.01
C ILE A 126 17.50 -16.38 0.64
N LYS A 127 18.39 -16.95 -0.19
CA LYS A 127 19.65 -17.57 0.26
C LYS A 127 20.88 -16.72 -0.08
N ASP A 128 20.87 -16.15 -1.27
CA ASP A 128 21.98 -15.34 -1.76
C ASP A 128 21.71 -13.87 -1.43
N THR A 129 22.27 -13.41 -0.31
CA THR A 129 22.15 -12.03 0.14
C THR A 129 23.22 -11.11 -0.45
N THR A 130 24.07 -11.61 -1.36
CA THR A 130 25.06 -10.79 -2.07
C THR A 130 24.43 -10.05 -3.25
N ARG A 131 23.31 -10.56 -3.77
CA ARG A 131 22.52 -9.97 -4.85
C ARG A 131 21.53 -8.94 -4.33
N LYS A 132 21.24 -7.94 -5.17
CA LYS A 132 20.16 -6.97 -4.89
C LYS A 132 18.80 -7.64 -5.01
N ASN A 133 17.85 -7.19 -4.20
CA ASN A 133 16.48 -7.68 -4.17
C ASN A 133 15.58 -6.74 -4.97
N ILE A 134 15.07 -7.19 -6.11
CA ILE A 134 14.14 -6.45 -6.96
C ILE A 134 12.72 -6.89 -6.64
N LEU A 135 11.91 -5.96 -6.14
CA LEU A 135 10.51 -6.21 -5.83
C LEU A 135 9.66 -5.91 -7.08
N TYR A 136 8.94 -6.90 -7.59
CA TYR A 136 7.92 -6.71 -8.62
C TYR A 136 6.52 -6.84 -8.01
N ALA A 137 5.79 -5.72 -7.93
CA ALA A 137 4.48 -5.63 -7.27
C ALA A 137 3.38 -5.09 -8.21
N PRO A 138 2.95 -5.89 -9.21
CA PRO A 138 1.94 -5.45 -10.19
C PRO A 138 0.54 -5.34 -9.56
N THR A 139 -0.29 -4.48 -10.14
CA THR A 139 -1.73 -4.44 -9.84
C THR A 139 -2.46 -5.67 -10.39
N TRP A 140 -3.73 -5.82 -9.97
CA TRP A 140 -4.62 -6.86 -10.47
C TRP A 140 -5.19 -6.56 -11.86
N GLU A 141 -5.76 -7.58 -12.49
CA GLU A 141 -6.28 -7.55 -13.86
C GLU A 141 -7.24 -6.39 -14.16
N TRP A 142 -8.13 -6.03 -13.23
CA TRP A 142 -9.08 -4.91 -13.45
C TRP A 142 -8.37 -3.55 -13.56
N GLY A 143 -7.18 -3.43 -12.99
CA GLY A 143 -6.33 -2.24 -13.08
C GLY A 143 -5.32 -2.27 -14.22
N ASP A 144 -5.52 -3.12 -15.24
CA ASP A 144 -4.55 -3.49 -16.28
C ASP A 144 -3.23 -4.01 -15.69
N GLY A 145 -3.38 -4.95 -14.76
CA GLY A 145 -2.28 -5.59 -14.04
C GLY A 145 -1.28 -6.30 -14.94
N THR A 146 0.01 -6.08 -14.68
CA THR A 146 1.06 -6.47 -15.64
C THR A 146 1.63 -7.88 -15.42
N LEU A 147 1.18 -8.60 -14.38
CA LEU A 147 1.74 -9.90 -13.98
C LEU A 147 1.68 -10.96 -15.08
N LYS A 148 0.55 -11.09 -15.78
CA LYS A 148 0.40 -12.07 -16.86
C LYS A 148 1.31 -11.75 -18.06
N ARG A 149 1.49 -10.46 -18.35
CA ARG A 149 2.25 -9.95 -19.49
C ARG A 149 3.76 -10.09 -19.26
N PHE A 150 4.25 -9.71 -18.08
CA PHE A 150 5.68 -9.62 -17.82
C PHE A 150 6.22 -10.58 -16.75
N GLY A 151 5.39 -11.23 -15.94
CA GLY A 151 5.87 -12.09 -14.85
C GLY A 151 6.89 -13.14 -15.29
N LYS A 152 6.61 -13.88 -16.38
CA LYS A 152 7.56 -14.86 -16.93
C LYS A 152 8.80 -14.22 -17.56
N LYS A 153 8.65 -13.05 -18.18
CA LYS A 153 9.75 -12.30 -18.81
C LYS A 153 10.72 -11.82 -17.74
N PHE A 154 10.21 -11.14 -16.72
CA PHE A 154 10.98 -10.65 -15.59
C PHE A 154 11.64 -11.77 -14.79
N CYS A 155 10.97 -12.92 -14.62
CA CYS A 155 11.63 -14.09 -14.05
C CYS A 155 12.90 -14.48 -14.82
N ARG A 156 12.92 -14.39 -16.16
CA ARG A 156 14.10 -14.76 -16.96
C ARG A 156 15.17 -13.67 -16.98
N GLU A 157 14.74 -12.41 -17.08
CA GLU A 157 15.65 -11.28 -17.31
C GLU A 157 16.30 -10.77 -16.01
N ILE A 158 15.56 -10.80 -14.89
CA ILE A 158 16.01 -10.23 -13.62
C ILE A 158 16.75 -11.27 -12.78
N SER A 159 16.30 -12.53 -12.78
CA SER A 159 16.82 -13.55 -11.86
C SER A 159 18.24 -14.05 -12.17
N ASN A 160 18.82 -13.60 -13.29
CA ASN A 160 20.21 -13.92 -13.66
C ASN A 160 21.22 -13.16 -12.81
N GLU A 161 20.94 -11.88 -12.53
CA GLU A 161 21.82 -10.98 -11.78
C GLU A 161 21.28 -10.66 -10.38
N HIS A 162 19.95 -10.69 -10.22
CA HIS A 162 19.29 -10.24 -9.00
C HIS A 162 18.37 -11.30 -8.37
N ASN A 163 18.01 -11.10 -7.11
CA ASN A 163 16.87 -11.80 -6.53
C ASN A 163 15.58 -11.09 -6.97
N LEU A 164 14.69 -11.78 -7.67
CA LEU A 164 13.36 -11.28 -8.00
C LEU A 164 12.35 -11.71 -6.95
N ILE A 165 11.71 -10.75 -6.29
CA ILE A 165 10.59 -10.98 -5.37
C ILE A 165 9.31 -10.56 -6.07
N ILE A 166 8.41 -11.50 -6.35
CA ILE A 166 7.11 -11.19 -6.96
C ILE A 166 6.05 -11.11 -5.86
N ARG A 167 5.38 -9.96 -5.76
CA ARG A 167 4.24 -9.71 -4.89
C ARG A 167 2.99 -9.45 -5.75
N PRO A 168 2.22 -10.47 -6.14
CA PRO A 168 0.96 -10.25 -6.83
C PRO A 168 -0.02 -9.46 -5.97
N HIS A 169 -0.98 -8.80 -6.60
CA HIS A 169 -2.15 -8.30 -5.90
C HIS A 169 -2.90 -9.45 -5.19
N PHE A 170 -3.67 -9.13 -4.15
CA PHE A 170 -4.42 -10.13 -3.38
C PHE A 170 -5.33 -10.97 -4.28
N GLU A 171 -6.01 -10.34 -5.24
CA GLU A 171 -6.88 -11.04 -6.20
C GLU A 171 -6.11 -11.96 -7.17
N ASP A 172 -4.86 -11.62 -7.48
CA ASP A 172 -4.01 -12.39 -8.40
C ASP A 172 -3.15 -13.45 -7.68
N ARG A 173 -3.31 -13.62 -6.36
CA ARG A 173 -2.50 -14.55 -5.53
C ARG A 173 -2.52 -15.99 -6.04
N ASN A 174 -3.59 -16.40 -6.73
CA ASN A 174 -3.72 -17.73 -7.30
C ASN A 174 -2.70 -18.02 -8.41
N HIS A 175 -2.10 -16.98 -9.01
CA HIS A 175 -1.03 -17.11 -10.00
C HIS A 175 0.32 -17.52 -9.40
N ILE A 176 0.52 -17.35 -8.08
CA ILE A 176 1.78 -17.67 -7.40
C ILE A 176 2.19 -19.12 -7.66
N VAL A 177 1.28 -20.08 -7.45
CA VAL A 177 1.59 -21.51 -7.59
C VAL A 177 2.00 -21.84 -9.03
N LYS A 178 1.28 -21.31 -10.02
CA LYS A 178 1.56 -21.52 -11.44
C LYS A 178 2.91 -20.93 -11.84
N LEU A 179 3.20 -19.68 -11.45
CA LEU A 179 4.45 -19.01 -11.81
C LEU A 179 5.65 -19.63 -11.09
N LYS A 180 5.52 -19.98 -9.82
CA LYS A 180 6.55 -20.69 -9.05
C LYS A 180 6.90 -22.04 -9.66
N THR A 181 5.88 -22.81 -10.05
CA THR A 181 6.05 -24.12 -10.70
C THR A 181 6.74 -23.96 -12.05
N TRP A 182 6.28 -23.00 -12.86
CA TRP A 182 6.89 -22.69 -14.16
C TRP A 182 8.36 -22.27 -14.03
N ALA A 183 8.70 -21.38 -13.08
CA ALA A 183 10.06 -20.91 -12.85
C ALA A 183 10.99 -22.10 -12.49
N ARG A 184 10.52 -22.98 -11.61
CA ARG A 184 11.24 -24.21 -11.22
C ARG A 184 11.48 -25.14 -12.42
N PHE A 185 10.48 -25.38 -13.27
CA PHE A 185 10.64 -26.22 -14.46
C PHE A 185 11.57 -25.62 -15.52
N ASN A 186 11.75 -24.29 -15.52
CA ASN A 186 12.68 -23.60 -16.40
C ASN A 186 14.07 -23.40 -15.76
N GLY A 187 14.33 -24.01 -14.59
CA GLY A 187 15.63 -23.92 -13.90
C GLY A 187 15.96 -22.54 -13.34
N LEU A 188 14.99 -21.61 -13.30
CA LEU A 188 15.21 -20.25 -12.82
C LEU A 188 15.43 -20.27 -11.30
N GLN A 189 16.64 -19.93 -10.90
CA GLN A 189 17.00 -19.69 -9.50
C GLN A 189 16.68 -18.23 -9.15
N HIS A 190 16.70 -17.88 -7.87
CA HIS A 190 16.53 -16.48 -7.41
C HIS A 190 15.17 -15.83 -7.72
N VAL A 191 14.10 -16.63 -7.90
CA VAL A 191 12.72 -16.15 -7.99
C VAL A 191 11.95 -16.52 -6.72
N TYR A 192 11.45 -15.50 -6.02
CA TYR A 192 10.78 -15.59 -4.73
C TYR A 192 9.38 -14.98 -4.80
N PHE A 193 8.52 -15.35 -3.85
CA PHE A 193 7.11 -14.93 -3.85
C PHE A 193 6.70 -14.42 -2.48
N SER A 194 6.27 -13.16 -2.47
CA SER A 194 5.59 -12.53 -1.33
C SER A 194 4.09 -12.75 -1.49
N ASN A 195 3.45 -13.40 -0.51
CA ASN A 195 2.03 -13.73 -0.59
C ASN A 195 1.20 -12.75 0.26
N PRO A 196 0.39 -11.87 -0.37
CA PRO A 196 -0.39 -10.86 0.35
C PRO A 196 -1.46 -11.45 1.27
N ALA A 197 -1.86 -12.71 1.11
CA ALA A 197 -2.85 -13.35 1.98
C ALA A 197 -2.30 -13.75 3.36
N LYS A 198 -0.99 -13.64 3.59
CA LYS A 198 -0.34 -13.99 4.86
C LYS A 198 0.00 -12.72 5.66
N ILE A 199 -0.98 -11.84 5.86
CA ILE A 199 -0.83 -10.48 6.39
C ILE A 199 -0.04 -10.42 7.71
N ILE A 200 -0.23 -11.40 8.60
CA ILE A 200 0.48 -11.50 9.89
C ILE A 200 1.98 -11.82 9.72
N LYS A 201 2.36 -12.46 8.62
CA LYS A 201 3.73 -12.91 8.34
C LYS A 201 4.42 -12.11 7.22
N ASN A 202 3.66 -11.30 6.50
CA ASN A 202 4.04 -10.63 5.26
C ASN A 202 3.09 -9.46 5.01
N ASN A 203 3.62 -8.24 5.08
CA ASN A 203 2.96 -7.04 4.58
C ASN A 203 3.89 -6.33 3.56
N SER A 204 3.38 -5.32 2.85
CA SER A 204 4.16 -4.59 1.85
C SER A 204 5.41 -3.89 2.42
N MET A 205 5.37 -3.33 3.63
CA MET A 205 6.53 -2.73 4.30
C MET A 205 7.66 -3.72 4.52
N TYR A 206 7.37 -5.01 4.77
CA TYR A 206 8.39 -6.04 4.92
C TYR A 206 9.12 -6.28 3.59
N ASP A 207 8.36 -6.34 2.50
CA ASP A 207 8.93 -6.43 1.15
C ASP A 207 9.80 -5.20 0.86
N PHE A 208 9.33 -4.00 1.22
CA PHE A 208 10.04 -2.74 1.00
C PHE A 208 11.35 -2.67 1.79
N ALA A 209 11.34 -3.15 3.03
CA ALA A 209 12.49 -3.12 3.92
C ALA A 209 13.67 -3.95 3.40
N ILE A 210 13.40 -5.00 2.62
CA ILE A 210 14.42 -5.92 2.07
C ILE A 210 14.73 -5.66 0.59
N SER A 211 13.91 -4.90 -0.14
CA SER A 211 14.13 -4.62 -1.56
C SER A 211 15.07 -3.45 -1.78
N ASP A 212 15.79 -3.46 -2.88
CA ASP A 212 16.69 -2.39 -3.33
C ASP A 212 16.04 -1.51 -4.41
N LEU A 213 15.06 -2.04 -5.15
CA LEU A 213 14.33 -1.36 -6.21
C LEU A 213 12.92 -1.94 -6.32
N LEU A 214 11.94 -1.08 -6.61
CA LEU A 214 10.56 -1.47 -6.93
C LEU A 214 10.31 -1.42 -8.44
N ILE A 215 9.72 -2.47 -8.98
CA ILE A 215 9.04 -2.50 -10.27
C ILE A 215 7.55 -2.66 -9.99
N SER A 216 6.73 -1.78 -10.53
CA SER A 216 5.28 -1.79 -10.33
C SER A 216 4.60 -1.19 -11.55
N ASP A 217 3.29 -1.12 -11.57
CA ASP A 217 2.49 -0.44 -12.58
C ASP A 217 1.63 0.64 -11.90
N THR A 218 0.36 0.80 -12.25
CA THR A 218 -0.50 1.85 -11.69
C THR A 218 -1.07 1.48 -10.32
N SER A 219 -0.23 1.60 -9.28
CA SER A 219 -0.49 1.11 -7.92
C SER A 219 -0.25 2.16 -6.83
N SER A 220 -0.95 2.06 -5.70
CA SER A 220 -0.64 2.85 -4.49
C SER A 220 0.75 2.54 -3.95
N ILE A 221 1.24 1.30 -4.16
CA ILE A 221 2.55 0.84 -3.70
C ILE A 221 3.68 1.75 -4.20
N ASN A 222 3.54 2.40 -5.35
CA ASN A 222 4.54 3.34 -5.88
C ASN A 222 4.82 4.47 -4.89
N TYR A 223 3.76 5.09 -4.38
CA TYR A 223 3.86 6.18 -3.40
C TYR A 223 4.25 5.66 -2.02
N GLU A 224 3.77 4.48 -1.64
CA GLU A 224 4.13 3.88 -0.36
C GLU A 224 5.63 3.51 -0.30
N TYR A 225 6.22 3.13 -1.44
CA TYR A 225 7.63 2.75 -1.53
C TYR A 225 8.59 3.92 -1.38
N LEU A 226 8.13 5.16 -1.57
CA LEU A 226 8.90 6.38 -1.33
C LEU A 226 9.50 6.42 0.08
N ILE A 227 8.89 5.73 1.04
CA ILE A 227 9.40 5.56 2.41
C ILE A 227 10.84 5.04 2.45
N THR A 228 11.20 4.21 1.48
CA THR A 228 12.53 3.62 1.36
C THR A 228 13.55 4.58 0.74
N ARG A 229 13.08 5.60 0.01
CA ARG A 229 13.88 6.51 -0.82
C ARG A 229 14.75 5.78 -1.85
N LYS A 230 14.27 4.61 -2.29
CA LYS A 230 14.94 3.76 -3.27
C LYS A 230 14.28 3.87 -4.65
N PRO A 231 15.00 3.50 -5.71
CA PRO A 231 14.50 3.56 -7.07
C PRO A 231 13.20 2.82 -7.35
N ILE A 232 12.43 3.36 -8.29
CA ILE A 232 11.18 2.81 -8.79
C ILE A 232 11.20 2.81 -10.32
N ILE A 233 10.81 1.70 -10.93
CA ILE A 233 10.52 1.59 -12.36
C ILE A 233 9.03 1.32 -12.50
N ILE A 234 8.33 2.13 -13.29
CA ILE A 234 6.90 1.96 -13.56
C ILE A 234 6.72 1.31 -14.92
N VAL A 235 6.08 0.15 -14.93
CA VAL A 235 5.64 -0.54 -16.13
C VAL A 235 4.45 0.18 -16.71
N ASP A 236 4.57 0.60 -17.96
CA ASP A 236 3.51 1.26 -18.71
C ASP A 236 2.30 0.32 -18.87
N ASN A 237 1.11 0.83 -18.59
CA ASN A 237 -0.15 0.11 -18.74
C ASN A 237 -1.23 1.06 -19.27
N ASN A 238 -2.35 0.50 -19.73
CA ASN A 238 -3.39 1.24 -20.41
C ASN A 238 -4.47 1.78 -19.46
N TYR A 239 -4.19 1.89 -18.16
CA TYR A 239 -5.18 2.36 -17.19
C TYR A 239 -5.24 3.90 -17.19
N ASP A 240 -6.41 4.46 -17.46
CA ASP A 240 -6.60 5.91 -17.72
C ASP A 240 -7.50 6.63 -16.71
N GLU A 241 -8.20 5.92 -15.83
CA GLU A 241 -9.04 6.51 -14.76
C GLU A 241 -8.21 7.01 -13.56
N LEU A 242 -7.36 8.00 -13.82
CA LEU A 242 -6.42 8.58 -12.87
C LEU A 242 -6.83 9.98 -12.44
N HIS A 243 -6.53 10.31 -11.19
CA HIS A 243 -6.55 11.69 -10.71
C HIS A 243 -5.52 12.54 -11.46
N GLU A 244 -5.84 13.81 -11.69
CA GLU A 244 -4.87 14.75 -12.24
C GLU A 244 -3.93 15.23 -11.12
N MET A 245 -2.68 14.77 -11.13
CA MET A 245 -1.69 15.12 -10.13
C MET A 245 -0.75 16.22 -10.61
N PRO A 246 -0.50 17.27 -9.80
CA PRO A 246 0.55 18.23 -10.09
C PRO A 246 1.93 17.56 -9.98
N SER A 247 2.92 18.12 -10.67
CA SER A 247 4.25 17.50 -10.79
C SER A 247 4.96 17.24 -9.46
N ASP A 248 4.74 18.08 -8.45
CA ASP A 248 5.31 17.90 -7.12
C ASP A 248 4.67 16.77 -6.31
N LEU A 249 3.54 16.21 -6.79
CA LEU A 249 2.81 15.08 -6.20
C LEU A 249 2.70 13.87 -7.15
N ASN A 250 3.29 13.95 -8.34
CA ASN A 250 3.21 12.93 -9.39
C ASN A 250 4.52 12.13 -9.47
N ILE A 251 4.49 10.88 -9.01
CA ILE A 251 5.68 10.03 -9.05
C ILE A 251 6.15 9.73 -10.47
N LEU A 252 5.26 9.81 -11.47
CA LEU A 252 5.59 9.54 -12.87
C LEU A 252 6.61 10.54 -13.45
N ASP A 253 6.79 11.70 -12.81
CA ASP A 253 7.71 12.75 -13.25
C ASP A 253 9.16 12.49 -12.79
N ILE A 254 9.38 11.53 -11.88
CA ILE A 254 10.71 11.23 -11.30
C ILE A 254 11.18 9.79 -11.51
N VAL A 255 10.43 8.97 -12.26
CA VAL A 255 10.72 7.54 -12.46
C VAL A 255 10.93 7.20 -13.93
N GLN A 256 11.68 6.11 -14.18
CA GLN A 256 11.72 5.51 -15.50
C GLN A 256 10.44 4.73 -15.80
N LYS A 257 9.96 4.82 -17.04
CA LYS A 257 8.82 4.05 -17.55
C LYS A 257 9.30 2.90 -18.43
N TYR A 258 8.86 1.67 -18.13
CA TYR A 258 9.14 0.46 -18.91
C TYR A 258 8.00 0.16 -19.89
N ASN A 259 8.31 0.21 -21.19
CA ASN A 259 7.40 0.11 -22.33
C ASN A 259 7.46 -1.27 -23.00
N GLY A 260 7.75 -2.33 -22.23
CA GLY A 260 7.72 -3.71 -22.72
C GLY A 260 8.86 -4.04 -23.67
N ASN A 261 8.55 -4.34 -24.93
CA ASN A 261 9.54 -4.86 -25.89
C ASN A 261 10.52 -3.80 -26.40
N LYS A 262 10.26 -2.52 -26.14
CA LYS A 262 11.17 -1.42 -26.51
C LYS A 262 12.33 -1.26 -25.53
N ASP A 263 12.17 -1.77 -24.31
CA ASP A 263 13.09 -1.53 -23.21
C ASP A 263 13.73 -2.82 -22.70
N ASN A 264 14.95 -2.68 -22.17
CA ASN A 264 15.68 -3.75 -21.50
C ASN A 264 15.60 -3.54 -19.99
N ILE A 265 14.78 -4.35 -19.30
CA ILE A 265 14.54 -4.17 -17.87
C ILE A 265 15.82 -4.34 -17.04
N SER A 266 16.72 -5.25 -17.44
CA SER A 266 17.98 -5.48 -16.73
C SER A 266 18.87 -4.24 -16.80
N LEU A 267 18.98 -3.60 -17.97
CA LEU A 267 19.74 -2.37 -18.11
C LEU A 267 19.12 -1.20 -17.32
N MET A 268 17.79 -1.08 -17.32
CA MET A 268 17.10 -0.05 -16.53
C MET A 268 17.33 -0.23 -15.02
N ILE A 269 17.31 -1.48 -14.53
CA ILE A 269 17.61 -1.80 -13.14
C ILE A 269 19.05 -1.36 -12.79
N GLU A 270 20.04 -1.72 -13.60
CA GLU A 270 21.44 -1.32 -13.35
C GLU A 270 21.62 0.20 -13.35
N ASN A 271 20.97 0.89 -14.29
CA ASN A 271 21.00 2.36 -14.36
C ASN A 271 20.37 2.98 -13.10
N GLU A 272 19.19 2.52 -12.67
CA GLU A 272 18.54 3.03 -11.46
C GLU A 272 19.34 2.72 -10.18
N LEU A 273 19.94 1.53 -10.07
CA LEU A 273 20.73 1.14 -8.90
C LEU A 273 22.07 1.88 -8.80
N SER A 274 22.61 2.35 -9.93
CA SER A 274 23.84 3.14 -9.97
C SER A 274 23.61 4.65 -9.82
N ASN A 275 22.39 5.13 -10.04
CA ASN A 275 22.01 6.53 -9.90
C ASN A 275 21.76 6.94 -8.44
N ASN A 276 22.22 8.14 -8.06
CA ASN A 276 21.89 8.71 -6.75
C ASN A 276 20.60 9.57 -6.82
N ASN A 277 19.45 8.90 -6.75
CA ASN A 277 18.13 9.54 -6.83
C ASN A 277 17.50 9.82 -5.45
N TYR A 278 18.26 9.66 -4.36
CA TYR A 278 17.74 9.72 -2.99
C TYR A 278 16.95 11.01 -2.70
N GLU A 279 17.50 12.18 -3.05
CA GLU A 279 16.87 13.47 -2.77
C GLU A 279 15.57 13.69 -3.54
N GLN A 280 15.46 13.18 -4.76
CA GLN A 280 14.23 13.26 -5.56
C GLN A 280 13.11 12.45 -4.89
N TYR A 281 13.40 11.20 -4.50
CA TYR A 281 12.43 10.37 -3.80
C TYR A 281 12.10 10.90 -2.41
N ASN A 282 13.08 11.44 -1.69
CA ASN A 282 12.89 12.07 -0.38
C ASN A 282 11.96 13.30 -0.50
N THR A 283 12.18 14.15 -1.49
CA THR A 283 11.32 15.31 -1.76
C THR A 283 9.90 14.87 -2.07
N MET A 284 9.73 13.90 -2.98
CA MET A 284 8.40 13.38 -3.34
C MET A 284 7.67 12.75 -2.13
N LEU A 285 8.38 12.03 -1.26
CA LEU A 285 7.82 11.49 -0.01
C LEU A 285 7.24 12.60 0.88
N HIS A 286 7.99 13.68 1.10
CA HIS A 286 7.59 14.79 1.95
C HIS A 286 6.54 15.71 1.30
N ASN A 287 6.46 15.75 -0.03
CA ASN A 287 5.36 16.39 -0.72
C ASN A 287 4.06 15.59 -0.56
N CYS A 288 4.14 14.27 -0.73
CA CYS A 288 2.96 13.42 -0.71
C CYS A 288 2.37 13.20 0.68
N PHE A 289 3.22 12.96 1.69
CA PHE A 289 2.83 12.48 3.03
C PHE A 289 3.22 13.44 4.15
N TYR A 290 2.38 13.54 5.19
CA TYR A 290 2.68 14.29 6.40
C TYR A 290 3.54 13.50 7.38
N PHE A 291 4.35 14.24 8.15
CA PHE A 291 5.13 13.82 9.32
C PHE A 291 6.24 12.81 9.04
N ASN A 292 5.91 11.63 8.51
CA ASN A 292 6.86 10.57 8.21
C ASN A 292 7.79 10.27 9.40
N ASP A 293 7.22 10.11 10.60
CA ASP A 293 7.96 10.07 11.88
C ASP A 293 7.62 8.89 12.79
N GLY A 294 6.80 7.96 12.30
CA GLY A 294 6.43 6.75 13.03
C GLY A 294 5.34 6.89 14.09
N LYS A 295 4.62 8.02 14.10
CA LYS A 295 3.59 8.34 15.11
C LYS A 295 2.19 8.54 14.54
N SER A 296 1.92 8.04 13.33
CA SER A 296 0.65 8.32 12.65
C SER A 296 -0.53 7.62 13.33
N ALA A 297 -0.34 6.37 13.77
CA ALA A 297 -1.31 5.60 14.53
C ALA A 297 -1.55 6.19 15.92
N GLU A 298 -0.51 6.73 16.56
CA GLU A 298 -0.62 7.45 17.83
C GLU A 298 -1.52 8.68 17.67
N ARG A 299 -1.26 9.54 16.66
CA ARG A 299 -2.11 10.71 16.36
C ARG A 299 -3.56 10.34 16.08
N ALA A 300 -3.78 9.27 15.31
CA ALA A 300 -5.13 8.78 15.01
C ALA A 300 -5.85 8.32 16.30
N SER A 301 -5.13 7.59 17.17
CA SER A 301 -5.63 7.15 18.47
C SER A 301 -5.95 8.33 19.40
N ASP A 302 -5.06 9.32 19.48
CA ASP A 302 -5.26 10.50 20.32
C ASP A 302 -6.50 11.29 19.89
N PHE A 303 -6.69 11.45 18.57
CA PHE A 303 -7.91 12.07 18.05
C PHE A 303 -9.15 11.28 18.43
N ILE A 304 -9.16 9.96 18.20
CA ILE A 304 -10.28 9.08 18.57
C ILE A 304 -10.63 9.20 20.06
N GLN A 305 -9.62 9.24 20.93
CA GLN A 305 -9.81 9.37 22.38
C GLN A 305 -10.33 10.74 22.82
N SER A 306 -10.15 11.77 21.98
CA SER A 306 -10.67 13.11 22.24
C SER A 306 -12.16 13.27 21.90
N LEU A 307 -12.72 12.38 21.08
CA LEU A 307 -14.12 12.42 20.69
C LEU A 307 -15.03 12.03 21.85
N THR A 308 -16.17 12.71 21.95
CA THR A 308 -17.26 12.37 22.87
C THR A 308 -18.44 11.89 22.04
N ILE A 309 -18.99 10.72 22.41
CA ILE A 309 -20.20 10.13 21.82
C ILE A 309 -21.29 10.22 22.88
#